data_AF-A0AB36GYL1-F1
#
_entry.id   AF-A0AB36GYL1-F1
#
_cell.length_a   1.000
_cell.length_b   1.000
_cell.length_c   1.000
_cell.angle_alpha   90.00
_cell.angle_beta   90.00
_cell.angle_gamma   90.00
#
_symmetry.space_group_name_H-M   'P 1'
#
loop_
_entity.id
_entity.type
_entity.pdbx_description
1 polymer ?
#
loop_
_entity_poly.entity_id
_entity_poly.type
_entity_poly.pdbx_seq_one_letter_code
_entity_poly.pdbx_strand_id
1 'polypeptide(L)'
;MTTPTGAINRRGSFRPGERVQLTDERGRITTITLQQGGEYHSHRGFLKHDELIGAPEGTVIENTHGFLYQALRPLYKDFVLSMPRGAAVVYPKDAAQIIVKADIFPGARVVEAGVGSGALSIALLRAVGDDGCVHSFERREEFAEVARANIETMFGGTHPAWKLSIGDLQERLPEVEQPGSVDRVVLDMLAPWECLDAVAQALAPGGVLICYVATVTQMSRLVEGLRADGRFTEPECDETMVRGWHVEGLAVRPDHRMVAHTAFLIVVRRLADGAVRLSPKRRASKNDFTDDDMNAWIPMNVGEREVTDKKVRRALRDAKNLAEHAVHAHRVAVAESQEETSMPNGLDKPE
;
A
#
# COMPACT_ATOMS: atom_id res chain seq x y z
N MET A 1 -24.71 5.94 11.03
CA MET A 1 -23.68 5.35 10.17
C MET A 1 -22.43 5.22 11.01
N THR A 2 -21.80 4.05 11.06
CA THR A 2 -20.52 3.84 11.75
C THR A 2 -19.42 4.64 11.04
N THR A 3 -18.52 5.25 11.82
CA THR A 3 -17.36 5.96 11.27
C THR A 3 -16.45 4.95 10.56
N PRO A 4 -16.03 5.20 9.29
CA PRO A 4 -15.13 4.28 8.58
C PRO A 4 -13.83 4.04 9.36
N THR A 5 -13.34 2.80 9.29
CA THR A 5 -12.18 2.34 10.06
C THR A 5 -10.97 3.24 9.82
N GLY A 6 -10.37 3.73 10.91
CA GLY A 6 -9.20 4.61 10.89
C GLY A 6 -9.45 6.06 10.46
N ALA A 7 -10.66 6.45 10.04
CA ALA A 7 -10.95 7.82 9.63
C ALA A 7 -10.83 8.83 10.78
N ILE A 8 -11.13 8.41 12.01
CA ILE A 8 -11.05 9.27 13.21
C ILE A 8 -9.60 9.71 13.49
N ASN A 9 -8.62 8.87 13.19
CA ASN A 9 -7.19 9.15 13.39
C ASN A 9 -6.63 10.15 12.35
N ARG A 10 -7.46 10.63 11.43
CA ARG A 10 -7.08 11.54 10.34
C ARG A 10 -7.64 12.95 10.52
N ARG A 11 -8.30 13.23 11.64
CA ARG A 11 -9.04 14.48 11.89
C ARG A 11 -8.86 14.95 13.33
N GLY A 12 -9.21 16.21 13.57
CA GLY A 12 -9.15 16.85 14.88
C GLY A 12 -7.73 17.23 15.30
N SER A 13 -7.59 17.63 16.56
CA SER A 13 -6.30 17.96 17.17
C SER A 13 -5.36 16.76 17.26
N PHE A 14 -4.06 17.02 17.34
CA PHE A 14 -3.08 15.95 17.53
C PHE A 14 -3.27 15.26 18.88
N ARG A 15 -3.06 13.94 18.90
CA ARG A 15 -3.20 13.11 20.10
C ARG A 15 -1.91 12.35 20.42
N PRO A 16 -1.71 11.93 21.68
CA PRO A 16 -0.65 10.99 22.02
C PRO A 16 -0.74 9.72 21.18
N GLY A 17 0.40 9.20 20.73
CA GLY A 17 0.51 8.03 19.86
C GLY A 17 0.39 8.31 18.36
N GLU A 18 -0.06 9.51 17.95
CA GLU A 18 -0.16 9.83 16.53
C GLU A 18 1.21 10.04 15.88
N ARG A 19 1.31 9.65 14.60
CA ARG A 19 2.45 10.01 13.77
C ARG A 19 2.27 11.43 13.24
N VAL A 20 3.31 12.23 13.39
CA VAL A 20 3.34 13.62 12.90
C VAL A 20 4.62 13.84 12.10
N GLN A 21 4.47 14.49 10.95
CA GLN A 21 5.58 14.99 10.14
C GLN A 21 5.88 16.43 10.52
N LEU A 22 7.12 16.64 10.93
CA LEU A 22 7.71 17.94 11.19
C LEU A 22 8.50 18.39 9.97
N THR A 23 8.13 19.54 9.42
CA THR A 23 8.86 20.21 8.34
C THR A 23 9.56 21.43 8.90
N ASP A 24 10.89 21.47 8.82
CA ASP A 24 11.68 22.64 9.25
C ASP A 24 11.68 23.76 8.19
N GLU A 25 12.25 24.91 8.53
CA GLU A 25 12.39 26.08 7.63
C GLU A 25 13.18 25.79 6.34
N ARG A 26 13.93 24.68 6.28
CA ARG A 26 14.68 24.24 5.10
C ARG A 26 13.89 23.22 4.28
N GLY A 27 12.65 22.92 4.66
CA GLY A 27 11.82 21.91 4.02
C GLY A 27 12.23 20.48 4.37
N ARG A 28 13.09 20.25 5.37
CA ARG A 28 13.46 18.89 5.79
C ARG A 28 12.33 18.28 6.59
N ILE A 29 11.90 17.10 6.18
CA ILE A 29 10.79 16.37 6.78
C ILE A 29 11.34 15.29 7.71
N THR A 30 10.84 15.26 8.94
CA THR A 30 11.06 14.16 9.89
C THR A 30 9.73 13.67 10.42
N THR A 31 9.53 12.36 10.51
CA THR A 31 8.31 11.78 11.10
C THR A 31 8.59 11.30 12.51
N ILE A 32 7.81 11.76 13.47
CA ILE A 32 7.85 11.37 14.88
C ILE A 32 6.55 10.70 15.31
N THR A 33 6.56 10.07 16.48
CA THR A 33 5.36 9.58 17.16
C THR A 33 5.20 10.39 18.44
N LEU A 34 4.05 11.06 18.60
CA LEU A 34 3.76 11.86 19.78
C LEU A 34 3.64 10.98 21.01
N GLN A 35 4.20 11.44 22.13
CA GLN A 35 4.17 10.76 23.42
C GLN A 35 4.06 11.84 24.50
N GLN A 36 3.20 11.66 25.50
CA GLN A 36 3.09 12.61 26.60
C GLN A 36 4.42 12.74 27.33
N GLY A 37 4.85 13.97 27.60
CA GLY A 37 6.18 14.26 28.17
C GLY A 37 7.36 13.88 27.27
N GLY A 38 7.10 13.48 26.02
CA GLY A 38 8.12 13.09 25.06
C GLY A 38 8.80 14.30 24.41
N GLU A 39 10.01 14.06 23.90
CA GLU A 39 10.82 15.08 23.23
C GLU A 39 11.37 14.56 21.91
N TYR A 40 11.29 15.39 20.87
CA TYR A 40 11.99 15.16 19.61
C TYR A 40 13.33 15.91 19.64
N HIS A 41 14.43 15.17 19.59
CA HIS A 41 15.77 15.75 19.55
C HIS A 41 16.26 15.94 18.11
N SER A 42 16.75 17.14 17.83
CA SER A 42 17.47 17.47 16.61
C SER A 42 18.89 17.94 16.96
N HIS A 43 19.72 18.11 15.93
CA HIS A 43 21.03 18.77 16.04
C HIS A 43 20.95 20.25 16.47
N ARG A 44 19.74 20.83 16.62
CA ARG A 44 19.49 22.24 16.96
C ARG A 44 18.60 22.40 18.20
N GLY A 45 18.67 21.48 19.14
CA GLY A 45 17.80 21.44 20.31
C GLY A 45 16.64 20.47 20.16
N PHE A 46 15.68 20.59 21.06
CA PHE A 46 14.56 19.64 21.18
C PHE A 46 13.21 20.36 21.14
N LEU A 47 12.19 19.60 20.75
CA LEU A 47 10.80 20.01 20.64
C LEU A 47 9.97 19.12 21.55
N LYS A 48 9.16 19.72 22.43
CA LYS A 48 8.32 18.98 23.36
C LYS A 48 7.05 18.51 22.65
N HIS A 49 6.73 17.23 22.76
CA HIS A 49 5.53 16.67 22.15
C HIS A 49 4.24 17.28 22.71
N ASP A 50 4.26 17.67 23.99
CA ASP A 50 3.11 18.28 24.67
C ASP A 50 2.71 19.64 24.06
N GLU A 51 3.60 20.32 23.35
CA GLU A 51 3.28 21.54 22.60
C GLU A 51 2.51 21.26 21.30
N LEU A 52 2.58 20.02 20.79
CA LEU A 52 1.81 19.56 19.65
C LEU A 52 0.51 18.89 20.07
N ILE A 53 0.52 18.12 21.16
CA ILE A 53 -0.67 17.40 21.63
C ILE A 53 -1.77 18.41 21.97
N GLY A 54 -2.97 18.20 21.43
CA GLY A 54 -4.11 19.11 21.54
C GLY A 54 -4.13 20.25 20.51
N ALA A 55 -3.01 20.51 19.82
CA ALA A 55 -2.95 21.53 18.77
C ALA A 55 -3.58 21.04 17.45
N PRO A 56 -4.14 21.95 16.62
CA PRO A 56 -4.68 21.59 15.31
C PRO A 56 -3.56 21.27 14.31
N GLU A 57 -3.89 20.45 13.32
CA GLU A 57 -3.00 20.11 12.21
C GLU A 57 -2.62 21.35 11.37
N GLY A 58 -1.36 21.43 10.95
CA GLY A 58 -0.81 22.60 10.25
C GLY A 58 -0.21 23.66 11.16
N THR A 59 -0.28 23.46 12.49
CA THR A 59 0.37 24.30 13.49
C THR A 59 1.88 24.40 13.27
N VAL A 60 2.43 25.57 13.58
CA VAL A 60 3.87 25.84 13.62
C VAL A 60 4.27 26.09 15.07
N ILE A 61 5.29 25.38 15.53
CA ILE A 61 5.87 25.58 16.87
C ILE A 61 7.38 25.82 16.80
N GLU A 62 7.91 26.46 17.83
CA GLU A 62 9.33 26.70 18.00
C GLU A 62 9.96 25.60 18.86
N ASN A 63 11.18 25.20 18.52
CA ASN A 63 11.98 24.38 19.42
C ASN A 63 12.70 25.22 20.49
N THR A 64 13.45 24.60 21.39
CA THR A 64 14.18 25.30 22.46
C THR A 64 15.22 26.34 22.02
N HIS A 65 15.55 26.40 20.73
CA HIS A 65 16.47 27.38 20.15
C HIS A 65 15.79 28.33 19.16
N GLY A 66 14.45 28.38 19.13
CA GLY A 66 13.66 29.28 18.27
C GLY A 66 13.52 28.83 16.81
N PHE A 67 13.89 27.59 16.46
CA PHE A 67 13.66 27.08 15.10
C PHE A 67 12.22 26.62 14.92
N LEU A 68 11.60 27.07 13.83
CA LEU A 68 10.21 26.76 13.50
C LEU A 68 10.05 25.37 12.85
N TYR A 69 9.01 24.65 13.27
CA TYR A 69 8.59 23.38 12.70
C TYR A 69 7.10 23.40 12.41
N GLN A 70 6.72 23.12 11.17
CA GLN A 70 5.32 22.87 10.79
C GLN A 70 4.97 21.39 11.02
N ALA A 71 3.89 21.13 11.75
CA ALA A 71 3.41 19.81 12.07
C ALA A 71 2.18 19.41 11.23
N LEU A 72 2.27 18.30 10.50
CA LEU A 72 1.19 17.73 9.69
C LEU A 72 1.06 16.23 9.93
N ARG A 73 -0.12 15.64 9.76
CA ARG A 73 -0.26 14.18 9.75
C ARG A 73 0.29 13.64 8.42
N PRO A 74 1.03 12.52 8.44
CA PRO A 74 1.52 11.92 7.21
C PRO A 74 0.36 11.46 6.33
N LEU A 75 0.38 11.86 5.06
CA LEU A 75 -0.52 11.28 4.05
C LEU A 75 -0.11 9.83 3.78
N TYR A 76 -0.93 9.11 3.01
CA TYR A 76 -0.59 7.75 2.58
C TYR A 76 0.79 7.64 1.95
N LYS A 77 1.09 8.53 0.99
CA LYS A 77 2.37 8.56 0.29
C LYS A 77 3.54 8.74 1.27
N ASP A 78 3.34 9.55 2.30
CA ASP A 78 4.39 9.91 3.26
C ASP A 78 4.63 8.75 4.23
N PHE A 79 3.56 8.09 4.66
CA PHE A 79 3.66 6.88 5.47
C PHE A 79 4.36 5.75 4.72
N VAL A 80 3.92 5.42 3.50
CA VAL A 80 4.49 4.32 2.72
C VAL A 80 5.99 4.48 2.49
N LEU A 81 6.46 5.71 2.27
CA LEU A 81 7.88 5.98 2.05
C LEU A 81 8.72 5.98 3.34
N SER A 82 8.08 6.12 4.51
CA SER A 82 8.76 6.23 5.82
C SER A 82 8.46 5.09 6.79
N MET A 83 7.61 4.14 6.42
CA MET A 83 7.27 2.99 7.28
C MET A 83 8.43 1.98 7.36
N PRO A 84 8.46 1.16 8.42
CA PRO A 84 9.35 0.01 8.50
C PRO A 84 9.13 -0.95 7.33
N ARG A 85 10.22 -1.37 6.69
CA ARG A 85 10.18 -2.17 5.46
C ARG A 85 11.03 -3.42 5.58
N GLY A 86 10.38 -4.58 5.48
CA GLY A 86 11.03 -5.88 5.30
C GLY A 86 11.36 -6.13 3.83
N ALA A 87 10.49 -5.70 2.92
CA ALA A 87 10.62 -5.89 1.47
C ALA A 87 10.60 -4.54 0.72
N ALA A 88 10.83 -4.58 -0.59
CA ALA A 88 10.51 -3.44 -1.45
C ALA A 88 9.00 -3.18 -1.40
N VAL A 89 8.60 -1.92 -1.59
CA VAL A 89 7.19 -1.51 -1.53
C VAL A 89 6.74 -1.02 -2.89
N VAL A 90 5.49 -1.29 -3.24
CA VAL A 90 4.83 -0.61 -4.36
C VAL A 90 4.81 0.89 -4.10
N TYR A 91 5.35 1.67 -5.04
CA TYR A 91 5.44 3.12 -4.90
C TYR A 91 4.04 3.76 -5.01
N PRO A 92 3.80 4.92 -4.38
CA PRO A 92 2.49 5.58 -4.43
C PRO A 92 1.96 5.84 -5.84
N LYS A 93 2.85 6.13 -6.81
CA LYS A 93 2.46 6.31 -8.23
C LYS A 93 1.84 5.04 -8.82
N ASP A 94 2.42 3.89 -8.49
CA ASP A 94 2.03 2.59 -9.03
C ASP A 94 0.80 2.06 -8.28
N ALA A 95 0.74 2.26 -6.95
CA ALA A 95 -0.45 1.97 -6.18
C ALA A 95 -1.67 2.74 -6.72
N ALA A 96 -1.51 4.03 -7.06
CA ALA A 96 -2.59 4.81 -7.67
C ALA A 96 -3.02 4.23 -9.03
N GLN A 97 -2.07 3.82 -9.87
CA GLN A 97 -2.39 3.15 -11.13
C GLN A 97 -3.10 1.80 -10.90
N ILE A 98 -2.67 1.01 -9.91
CA ILE A 98 -3.29 -0.27 -9.57
C ILE A 98 -4.74 -0.07 -9.15
N ILE A 99 -5.03 0.88 -8.26
CA ILE A 99 -6.42 1.17 -7.84
C ILE A 99 -7.30 1.51 -9.04
N VAL A 100 -6.81 2.35 -9.97
CA VAL A 100 -7.59 2.81 -11.12
C VAL A 100 -7.71 1.74 -12.20
N LYS A 101 -6.59 1.11 -12.59
CA LYS A 101 -6.54 0.14 -13.70
C LYS A 101 -7.18 -1.19 -13.34
N ALA A 102 -7.04 -1.61 -12.08
CA ALA A 102 -7.77 -2.76 -11.58
C ALA A 102 -9.20 -2.39 -11.21
N ASP A 103 -9.61 -1.12 -11.27
CA ASP A 103 -10.96 -0.69 -10.91
C ASP A 103 -11.36 -1.22 -9.53
N ILE A 104 -10.56 -0.90 -8.51
CA ILE A 104 -10.84 -1.30 -7.12
C ILE A 104 -11.93 -0.38 -6.57
N PHE A 105 -13.12 -0.95 -6.31
CA PHE A 105 -14.32 -0.21 -5.91
C PHE A 105 -14.74 -0.52 -4.45
N PRO A 106 -15.53 0.36 -3.80
CA PRO A 106 -16.07 0.10 -2.46
C PRO A 106 -16.92 -1.18 -2.42
N GLY A 107 -16.65 -2.06 -1.47
CA GLY A 107 -17.31 -3.37 -1.34
C GLY A 107 -16.67 -4.49 -2.17
N ALA A 108 -15.66 -4.22 -2.99
CA ALA A 108 -15.01 -5.25 -3.80
C ALA A 108 -14.33 -6.33 -2.94
N ARG A 109 -14.34 -7.57 -3.46
CA ARG A 109 -13.53 -8.68 -2.95
C ARG A 109 -12.24 -8.80 -3.74
N VAL A 110 -11.16 -8.35 -3.13
CA VAL A 110 -9.82 -8.29 -3.73
C VAL A 110 -8.93 -9.35 -3.12
N VAL A 111 -8.22 -10.11 -3.95
CA VAL A 111 -7.10 -10.94 -3.53
C VAL A 111 -5.80 -10.23 -3.87
N GLU A 112 -4.88 -10.17 -2.92
CA GLU A 112 -3.50 -9.76 -3.19
C GLU A 112 -2.52 -10.86 -2.79
N ALA A 113 -1.38 -10.96 -3.48
CA ALA A 113 -0.29 -11.82 -3.05
C ALA A 113 1.07 -11.17 -3.28
N GLY A 114 1.94 -11.35 -2.29
CA GLY A 114 3.12 -10.50 -2.09
C GLY A 114 2.78 -9.29 -1.23
N VAL A 115 2.41 -9.54 0.02
CA VAL A 115 1.99 -8.49 0.97
C VAL A 115 3.18 -7.62 1.34
N GLY A 116 4.35 -8.25 1.51
CA GLY A 116 5.61 -7.57 1.77
C GLY A 116 5.56 -6.75 3.06
N SER A 117 5.47 -5.42 2.93
CA SER A 117 5.36 -4.51 4.10
C SER A 117 3.99 -3.85 4.25
N GLY A 118 2.98 -4.29 3.48
CA GLY A 118 1.60 -3.84 3.60
C GLY A 118 1.27 -2.50 2.92
N ALA A 119 2.20 -1.94 2.13
CA ALA A 119 2.00 -0.64 1.47
C ALA A 119 0.77 -0.64 0.55
N LEU A 120 0.71 -1.63 -0.35
CA LEU A 120 -0.38 -1.77 -1.31
C LEU A 120 -1.68 -2.18 -0.60
N SER A 121 -1.58 -3.08 0.39
CA SER A 121 -2.72 -3.51 1.22
C SER A 121 -3.43 -2.32 1.85
N ILE A 122 -2.69 -1.33 2.36
CA ILE A 122 -3.28 -0.09 2.89
C ILE A 122 -4.08 0.68 1.82
N ALA A 123 -3.57 0.75 0.58
CA ALA A 123 -4.28 1.42 -0.52
C ALA A 123 -5.54 0.64 -0.91
N LEU A 124 -5.46 -0.69 -1.00
CA LEU A 124 -6.61 -1.54 -1.32
C LEU A 124 -7.70 -1.44 -0.25
N LEU A 125 -7.33 -1.53 1.04
CA LEU A 125 -8.27 -1.40 2.16
C LEU A 125 -9.01 -0.06 2.16
N ARG A 126 -8.29 1.03 1.85
CA ARG A 126 -8.91 2.36 1.70
C ARG A 126 -9.91 2.43 0.54
N ALA A 127 -9.63 1.72 -0.56
CA ALA A 127 -10.48 1.73 -1.75
C ALA A 127 -11.73 0.86 -1.57
N VAL A 128 -11.58 -0.33 -0.97
CA VAL A 128 -12.71 -1.25 -0.75
C VAL A 128 -13.59 -0.84 0.43
N GLY A 129 -13.05 -0.12 1.42
CA GLY A 129 -13.77 0.27 2.62
C GLY A 129 -14.10 -0.89 3.56
N ASP A 130 -14.84 -0.59 4.63
CA ASP A 130 -15.10 -1.52 5.74
C ASP A 130 -15.97 -2.73 5.32
N ASP A 131 -16.84 -2.55 4.32
CA ASP A 131 -17.76 -3.56 3.80
C ASP A 131 -17.17 -4.41 2.66
N GLY A 132 -15.95 -4.10 2.21
CA GLY A 132 -15.23 -4.87 1.21
C GLY A 132 -14.43 -6.02 1.80
N CYS A 133 -13.53 -6.58 1.00
CA CYS A 133 -12.58 -7.57 1.48
C CYS A 133 -11.25 -7.48 0.71
N VAL A 134 -10.13 -7.43 1.45
CA VAL A 134 -8.79 -7.65 0.91
C VAL A 134 -8.25 -8.92 1.56
N HIS A 135 -8.16 -9.99 0.77
CA HIS A 135 -7.58 -11.26 1.19
C HIS A 135 -6.15 -11.36 0.68
N SER A 136 -5.22 -11.14 1.60
CA SER A 136 -3.79 -11.09 1.38
C SER A 136 -3.14 -12.46 1.58
N PHE A 137 -2.22 -12.84 0.69
CA PHE A 137 -1.43 -14.07 0.79
C PHE A 137 0.06 -13.75 0.88
N GLU A 138 0.71 -14.27 1.92
CA GLU A 138 2.15 -14.08 2.16
C GLU A 138 2.78 -15.40 2.58
N ARG A 139 3.89 -15.77 1.95
CA ARG A 139 4.60 -17.03 2.23
C ARG A 139 5.42 -16.94 3.52
N ARG A 140 5.98 -15.76 3.79
CA ARG A 140 6.90 -15.52 4.90
C ARG A 140 6.16 -14.89 6.07
N GLU A 141 5.96 -15.67 7.13
CA GLU A 141 5.24 -15.24 8.34
C GLU A 141 5.79 -13.92 8.91
N GLU A 142 7.11 -13.74 8.95
CA GLU A 142 7.76 -12.49 9.35
C GLU A 142 7.35 -11.25 8.53
N PHE A 143 7.11 -11.39 7.22
CA PHE A 143 6.62 -10.31 6.36
C PHE A 143 5.14 -10.04 6.61
N ALA A 144 4.36 -11.10 6.81
CA ALA A 144 2.97 -11.00 7.23
C ALA A 144 2.82 -10.21 8.56
N GLU A 145 3.70 -10.45 9.54
CA GLU A 145 3.71 -9.70 10.80
C GLU A 145 4.08 -8.22 10.60
N VAL A 146 5.08 -7.92 9.76
CA VAL A 146 5.44 -6.53 9.43
C VAL A 146 4.25 -5.82 8.75
N ALA A 147 3.63 -6.48 7.78
CA ALA A 147 2.48 -5.93 7.07
C ALA A 147 1.30 -5.68 8.01
N ARG A 148 0.95 -6.63 8.88
CA ARG A 148 -0.10 -6.47 9.89
C ARG A 148 0.15 -5.24 10.75
N ALA A 149 1.34 -5.12 11.34
CA ALA A 149 1.67 -3.99 12.19
C ALA A 149 1.63 -2.65 11.42
N ASN A 150 2.09 -2.60 10.18
CA ASN A 150 2.04 -1.38 9.36
C ASN A 150 0.59 -0.99 8.98
N ILE A 151 -0.26 -1.97 8.64
CA ILE A 151 -1.68 -1.77 8.35
C ILE A 151 -2.38 -1.24 9.61
N GLU A 152 -2.19 -1.91 10.75
CA GLU A 152 -2.76 -1.49 12.03
C GLU A 152 -2.29 -0.09 12.44
N THR A 153 -1.03 0.25 12.18
CA THR A 153 -0.52 1.62 12.39
C THR A 153 -1.32 2.65 11.60
N MET A 154 -1.72 2.33 10.38
CA MET A 154 -2.43 3.28 9.50
C MET A 154 -3.89 3.46 9.84
N PHE A 155 -4.53 2.42 10.38
CA PHE A 155 -5.96 2.39 10.70
C PHE A 155 -6.24 2.52 12.21
N GLY A 156 -5.21 2.47 13.06
CA GLY A 156 -5.34 2.50 14.52
C GLY A 156 -5.85 1.22 15.15
N GLY A 157 -5.65 0.09 14.48
CA GLY A 157 -6.17 -1.23 14.87
C GLY A 157 -6.41 -2.14 13.68
N THR A 158 -6.99 -3.31 13.94
CA THR A 158 -7.33 -4.27 12.89
C THR A 158 -8.39 -3.69 11.95
N HIS A 159 -8.25 -3.95 10.65
CA HIS A 159 -9.24 -3.53 9.66
C HIS A 159 -10.22 -4.67 9.38
N PRO A 160 -11.56 -4.45 9.45
CA PRO A 160 -12.55 -5.52 9.32
C PRO A 160 -12.53 -6.21 7.95
N ALA A 161 -12.24 -5.45 6.89
CA ALA A 161 -12.11 -5.98 5.53
C ALA A 161 -10.82 -6.79 5.27
N TRP A 162 -9.83 -6.79 6.18
CA TRP A 162 -8.54 -7.42 5.90
C TRP A 162 -8.48 -8.87 6.39
N LYS A 163 -8.04 -9.77 5.52
CA LYS A 163 -7.77 -11.19 5.83
C LYS A 163 -6.36 -11.54 5.36
N LEU A 164 -5.69 -12.41 6.11
CA LEU A 164 -4.33 -12.85 5.79
C LEU A 164 -4.25 -14.38 5.84
N SER A 165 -3.77 -14.98 4.76
CA SER A 165 -3.45 -16.40 4.68
C SER A 165 -1.93 -16.57 4.51
N ILE A 166 -1.33 -17.40 5.37
CA ILE A 166 0.08 -17.76 5.25
C ILE A 166 0.24 -18.93 4.29
N GLY A 167 1.14 -18.79 3.32
CA GLY A 167 1.49 -19.84 2.37
C GLY A 167 1.46 -19.37 0.91
N ASP A 168 1.73 -20.31 0.02
CA ASP A 168 1.77 -20.12 -1.42
C ASP A 168 0.36 -19.84 -1.99
N LEU A 169 0.20 -18.77 -2.79
CA LEU A 169 -1.11 -18.35 -3.30
C LEU A 169 -1.78 -19.46 -4.10
N GLN A 170 -1.05 -20.10 -5.00
CA GLN A 170 -1.54 -21.15 -5.90
C GLN A 170 -2.09 -22.37 -5.16
N GLU A 171 -1.63 -22.63 -3.94
CA GLU A 171 -2.10 -23.72 -3.09
C GLU A 171 -3.24 -23.27 -2.17
N ARG A 172 -3.07 -22.11 -1.52
CA ARG A 172 -3.99 -21.63 -0.49
C ARG A 172 -5.27 -21.05 -1.06
N LEU A 173 -5.22 -20.36 -2.22
CA LEU A 173 -6.37 -19.64 -2.78
C LEU A 173 -7.58 -20.55 -3.06
N PRO A 174 -7.44 -21.73 -3.71
CA PRO A 174 -8.56 -22.63 -3.96
C PRO A 174 -9.22 -23.20 -2.69
N GLU A 175 -8.51 -23.21 -1.57
CA GLU A 175 -9.05 -23.72 -0.30
C GLU A 175 -9.90 -22.69 0.44
N VAL A 176 -9.64 -21.40 0.24
CA VAL A 176 -10.19 -20.31 1.07
C VAL A 176 -11.13 -19.37 0.31
N GLU A 177 -11.13 -19.42 -1.02
CA GLU A 177 -12.07 -18.67 -1.87
C GLU A 177 -12.86 -19.62 -2.75
N GLN A 178 -14.13 -19.29 -2.99
CA GLN A 178 -14.98 -20.07 -3.88
C GLN A 178 -14.67 -19.72 -5.34
N PRO A 179 -14.85 -20.66 -6.29
CA PRO A 179 -14.71 -20.34 -7.70
C PRO A 179 -15.63 -19.18 -8.11
N GLY A 180 -15.06 -18.20 -8.82
CA GLY A 180 -15.78 -17.02 -9.29
C GLY A 180 -16.24 -16.03 -8.20
N SER A 181 -15.74 -16.13 -6.96
CA SER A 181 -16.13 -15.23 -5.86
C SER A 181 -15.32 -13.93 -5.81
N VAL A 182 -14.17 -13.86 -6.48
CA VAL A 182 -13.23 -12.74 -6.37
C VAL A 182 -13.44 -11.76 -7.52
N ASP A 183 -13.51 -10.46 -7.19
CA ASP A 183 -13.69 -9.40 -8.18
C ASP A 183 -12.37 -9.02 -8.85
N ARG A 184 -11.29 -8.94 -8.06
CA ARG A 184 -10.00 -8.37 -8.45
C ARG A 184 -8.85 -9.16 -7.85
N VAL A 185 -7.78 -9.37 -8.62
CA VAL A 185 -6.54 -10.00 -8.15
C VAL A 185 -5.36 -9.08 -8.45
N VAL A 186 -4.50 -8.87 -7.45
CA VAL A 186 -3.29 -8.05 -7.54
C VAL A 186 -2.07 -8.89 -7.16
N LEU A 187 -1.14 -9.10 -8.09
CA LEU A 187 0.07 -9.91 -7.84
C LEU A 187 1.34 -9.05 -7.87
N ASP A 188 2.05 -8.97 -6.75
CA ASP A 188 3.39 -8.34 -6.62
C ASP A 188 4.39 -9.40 -6.13
N MET A 189 4.84 -10.25 -7.06
CA MET A 189 5.69 -11.39 -6.74
C MET A 189 6.65 -11.74 -7.88
N LEU A 190 7.63 -12.58 -7.58
CA LEU A 190 8.66 -12.95 -8.55
C LEU A 190 8.14 -13.80 -9.71
N ALA A 191 7.15 -14.67 -9.45
CA ALA A 191 6.67 -15.68 -10.39
C ALA A 191 5.13 -15.71 -10.51
N PRO A 192 4.48 -14.61 -10.94
CA PRO A 192 3.01 -14.54 -11.02
C PRO A 192 2.39 -15.54 -12.01
N TRP A 193 3.18 -16.05 -12.98
CA TRP A 193 2.72 -17.06 -13.95
C TRP A 193 2.37 -18.40 -13.30
N GLU A 194 2.90 -18.71 -12.11
CA GLU A 194 2.61 -19.97 -11.39
C GLU A 194 1.22 -19.96 -10.75
N CYS A 195 0.60 -18.78 -10.64
CA CYS A 195 -0.69 -18.60 -9.98
C CYS A 195 -1.86 -18.49 -10.96
N LEU A 196 -1.62 -18.51 -12.28
CA LEU A 196 -2.66 -18.20 -13.28
C LEU A 196 -3.87 -19.12 -13.18
N ASP A 197 -3.67 -20.42 -12.90
CA ASP A 197 -4.77 -21.37 -12.80
C ASP A 197 -5.68 -21.10 -11.58
N ALA A 198 -5.08 -20.99 -10.39
CA ALA A 198 -5.79 -20.66 -9.16
C ALA A 198 -6.51 -19.30 -9.28
N VAL A 199 -5.86 -18.32 -9.89
CA VAL A 199 -6.44 -17.00 -10.14
C VAL A 199 -7.61 -17.05 -11.13
N ALA A 200 -7.48 -17.80 -12.22
CA ALA A 200 -8.54 -17.96 -13.22
C ALA A 200 -9.77 -18.68 -12.65
N GLN A 201 -9.59 -19.56 -11.67
CA GLN A 201 -10.65 -20.24 -10.96
C GLN A 201 -11.36 -19.33 -9.96
N ALA A 202 -10.61 -18.55 -9.18
CA ALA A 202 -11.17 -17.68 -8.14
C ALA A 202 -11.86 -16.42 -8.70
N LEU A 203 -11.34 -15.86 -9.81
CA LEU A 203 -11.89 -14.65 -10.42
C LEU A 203 -13.27 -14.90 -11.04
N ALA A 204 -14.21 -14.01 -10.74
CA ALA A 204 -15.48 -13.93 -11.47
C ALA A 204 -15.22 -13.63 -12.96
N PRO A 205 -16.07 -14.14 -13.89
CA PRO A 205 -16.04 -13.68 -15.28
C PRO A 205 -16.11 -12.15 -15.38
N GLY A 206 -15.19 -11.56 -16.13
CA GLY A 206 -15.03 -10.11 -16.25
C GLY A 206 -14.20 -9.45 -15.15
N GLY A 207 -13.82 -10.19 -14.09
CA GLY A 207 -12.91 -9.75 -13.04
C GLY A 207 -11.53 -9.40 -13.58
N VAL A 208 -10.77 -8.60 -12.83
CA VAL A 208 -9.49 -8.04 -13.29
C VAL A 208 -8.32 -8.69 -12.57
N LEU A 209 -7.31 -9.11 -13.31
CA LEU A 209 -5.99 -9.44 -12.79
C LEU A 209 -5.02 -8.32 -13.19
N ILE A 210 -4.31 -7.79 -12.20
CA ILE A 210 -3.18 -6.89 -12.41
C ILE A 210 -1.92 -7.46 -11.77
N CYS A 211 -0.83 -7.46 -12.53
CA CYS A 211 0.47 -7.93 -12.07
C CYS A 211 1.48 -6.78 -12.08
N TYR A 212 2.27 -6.68 -11.02
CA TYR A 212 3.36 -5.73 -10.84
C TYR A 212 4.69 -6.49 -10.92
N VAL A 213 5.49 -6.24 -11.96
CA VAL A 213 6.76 -6.97 -12.19
C VAL A 213 7.91 -6.03 -12.52
N ALA A 214 9.08 -6.29 -11.94
CA ALA A 214 10.22 -5.37 -12.00
C ALA A 214 11.07 -5.50 -13.27
N THR A 215 11.01 -6.65 -13.97
CA THR A 215 11.86 -6.88 -15.15
C THR A 215 11.06 -7.14 -16.41
N VAL A 216 11.66 -6.77 -17.55
CA VAL A 216 11.11 -7.09 -18.88
C VAL A 216 11.04 -8.60 -19.13
N THR A 217 11.89 -9.40 -18.49
CA THR A 217 11.86 -10.87 -18.61
C THR A 217 10.65 -11.45 -17.87
N GLN A 218 10.35 -10.95 -16.68
CA GLN A 218 9.14 -11.31 -15.94
C GLN A 218 7.89 -10.91 -16.72
N MET A 219 7.86 -9.68 -17.26
CA MET A 219 6.77 -9.20 -18.11
C MET A 219 6.57 -10.11 -19.33
N SER A 220 7.64 -10.42 -20.07
CA SER A 220 7.58 -11.29 -21.24
C SER A 220 7.00 -12.67 -20.89
N ARG A 221 7.51 -13.32 -19.84
CA ARG A 221 7.05 -14.65 -19.44
C ARG A 221 5.60 -14.66 -19.00
N LEU A 222 5.18 -13.66 -18.21
CA LEU A 222 3.80 -13.53 -17.77
C LEU A 222 2.84 -13.31 -18.95
N VAL A 223 3.19 -12.44 -19.90
CA VAL A 223 2.36 -12.15 -21.07
C VAL A 223 2.16 -13.39 -21.93
N GLU A 224 3.21 -14.15 -22.21
CA GLU A 224 3.07 -15.40 -22.98
C GLU A 224 2.30 -16.46 -22.18
N GLY A 225 2.52 -16.56 -20.86
CA GLY A 225 1.73 -17.44 -19.98
C GLY A 225 0.23 -17.14 -20.02
N LEU A 226 -0.14 -15.85 -19.97
CA LEU A 226 -1.53 -15.40 -20.09
C LEU A 226 -2.14 -15.72 -21.47
N ARG A 227 -1.35 -15.58 -22.54
CA ARG A 227 -1.79 -15.92 -23.90
C ARG A 227 -2.00 -17.42 -24.09
N ALA A 228 -1.08 -18.23 -23.56
CA ALA A 228 -1.14 -19.69 -23.60
C ALA A 228 -2.31 -20.23 -22.77
N ASP A 229 -2.57 -19.64 -21.60
CA ASP A 229 -3.71 -20.00 -20.74
C ASP A 229 -5.05 -19.77 -21.45
N GLY A 230 -5.19 -18.64 -22.14
CA GLY A 230 -6.34 -18.36 -22.99
C GLY A 230 -7.65 -18.00 -22.26
N ARG A 231 -7.70 -18.09 -20.93
CA ARG A 231 -8.88 -17.69 -20.12
C ARG A 231 -8.94 -16.20 -19.81
N PHE A 232 -7.95 -15.44 -20.28
CA PHE A 232 -7.83 -13.99 -20.07
C PHE A 232 -7.88 -13.22 -21.39
N THR A 233 -8.20 -11.93 -21.34
CA THR A 233 -8.09 -11.02 -22.49
C THR A 233 -6.63 -10.84 -22.95
N GLU A 234 -6.42 -10.19 -24.10
CA GLU A 234 -5.07 -9.75 -24.47
C GLU A 234 -4.47 -8.86 -23.35
N PRO A 235 -3.23 -9.13 -22.89
CA PRO A 235 -2.60 -8.33 -21.85
C PRO A 235 -2.28 -6.91 -22.31
N GLU A 236 -2.67 -5.93 -21.49
CA GLU A 236 -2.25 -4.54 -21.60
C GLU A 236 -1.03 -4.33 -20.70
N CYS A 237 0.06 -3.81 -21.26
CA CYS A 237 1.34 -3.66 -20.55
C CYS A 237 1.85 -2.23 -20.67
N ASP A 238 2.17 -1.59 -19.56
CA ASP A 238 2.79 -0.27 -19.54
C ASP A 238 3.58 0.01 -18.25
N GLU A 239 4.29 1.13 -18.25
CA GLU A 239 4.96 1.69 -17.07
C GLU A 239 4.69 3.20 -16.99
N THR A 240 4.87 3.78 -15.80
CA THR A 240 4.67 5.22 -15.57
C THR A 240 5.90 5.88 -15.00
N MET A 241 6.26 7.04 -15.58
CA MET A 241 7.37 7.88 -15.11
C MET A 241 6.82 9.15 -14.45
N VAL A 242 7.29 9.45 -13.23
CA VAL A 242 6.97 10.70 -12.53
C VAL A 242 8.23 11.54 -12.42
N ARG A 243 8.23 12.73 -13.02
CA ARG A 243 9.35 13.67 -13.00
C ARG A 243 8.95 14.95 -12.27
N GLY A 244 9.63 15.21 -11.15
CA GLY A 244 9.45 16.44 -10.39
C GLY A 244 9.96 17.67 -11.14
N TRP A 245 9.51 18.83 -10.68
CA TRP A 245 9.88 20.12 -11.23
C TRP A 245 10.34 21.04 -10.09
N HIS A 246 11.47 21.67 -10.32
CA HIS A 246 11.91 22.82 -9.54
C HIS A 246 11.20 24.06 -10.08
N VAL A 247 10.45 24.74 -9.22
CA VAL A 247 9.64 25.90 -9.57
C VAL A 247 9.91 27.01 -8.55
N GLU A 248 11.00 27.76 -8.78
CA GLU A 248 11.41 28.86 -7.91
C GLU A 248 11.72 30.12 -8.73
N GLY A 249 10.85 31.13 -8.67
CA GLY A 249 11.00 32.36 -9.44
C GLY A 249 11.13 32.09 -10.95
N LEU A 250 12.27 32.48 -11.55
CA LEU A 250 12.58 32.20 -12.96
C LEU A 250 13.21 30.82 -13.19
N ALA A 251 13.64 30.13 -12.13
CA ALA A 251 14.19 28.78 -12.22
C ALA A 251 13.04 27.76 -12.26
N VAL A 252 12.43 27.64 -13.44
CA VAL A 252 11.37 26.65 -13.71
C VAL A 252 11.91 25.59 -14.66
N ARG A 253 12.20 24.40 -14.13
CA ARG A 253 12.78 23.29 -14.89
C ARG A 253 12.50 21.94 -14.22
N PRO A 254 12.63 20.82 -14.94
CA PRO A 254 12.63 19.50 -14.33
C PRO A 254 13.72 19.35 -13.26
N ASP A 255 13.44 18.49 -12.29
CA ASP A 255 14.46 18.04 -11.34
C ASP A 255 15.58 17.29 -12.05
N HIS A 256 16.81 17.47 -11.56
CA HIS A 256 17.99 16.84 -12.14
C HIS A 256 18.05 15.33 -11.89
N ARG A 257 17.28 14.82 -10.92
CA ARG A 257 17.22 13.40 -10.56
C ARG A 257 15.77 12.97 -10.47
N MET A 258 15.50 11.75 -10.91
CA MET A 258 14.20 11.10 -10.77
C MET A 258 14.39 9.60 -10.57
N VAL A 259 13.36 8.94 -10.05
CA VAL A 259 13.28 7.49 -10.08
C VAL A 259 12.91 7.10 -11.51
N ALA A 260 13.83 6.44 -12.21
CA ALA A 260 13.67 6.13 -13.63
C ALA A 260 12.74 4.92 -13.87
N HIS A 261 12.70 3.95 -12.96
CA HIS A 261 11.89 2.76 -13.09
C HIS A 261 11.52 2.20 -11.70
N THR A 262 10.36 1.55 -11.63
CA THR A 262 9.91 0.80 -10.45
C THR A 262 9.46 -0.60 -10.87
N ALA A 263 8.45 -0.68 -11.75
CA ALA A 263 7.96 -1.90 -12.35
C ALA A 263 7.08 -1.60 -13.57
N PHE A 264 6.77 -2.66 -14.31
CA PHE A 264 5.71 -2.73 -15.31
C PHE A 264 4.40 -3.17 -14.65
N LEU A 265 3.28 -2.67 -15.18
CA LEU A 265 1.94 -3.14 -14.87
C LEU A 265 1.38 -3.91 -16.06
N ILE A 266 0.88 -5.11 -15.79
CA ILE A 266 0.21 -5.96 -16.76
C ILE A 266 -1.22 -6.15 -16.31
N VAL A 267 -2.19 -5.81 -17.15
CA VAL A 267 -3.62 -5.89 -16.85
C VAL A 267 -4.32 -6.82 -17.83
N VAL A 268 -5.15 -7.71 -17.31
CA VAL A 268 -6.06 -8.55 -18.08
C VAL A 268 -7.41 -8.68 -17.38
N ARG A 269 -8.43 -9.05 -18.14
CA ARG A 269 -9.74 -9.44 -17.61
C ARG A 269 -9.97 -10.93 -17.81
N ARG A 270 -10.60 -11.57 -16.83
CA ARG A 270 -11.06 -12.95 -16.90
C ARG A 270 -12.19 -13.07 -17.93
N LEU A 271 -12.09 -14.00 -18.87
CA LEU A 271 -13.16 -14.30 -19.82
C LEU A 271 -14.27 -15.12 -19.13
N ALA A 272 -15.42 -15.30 -19.78
CA ALA A 272 -16.40 -16.29 -19.34
C ALA A 272 -15.91 -17.71 -19.66
N ASP A 273 -16.44 -18.72 -18.95
CA ASP A 273 -16.12 -20.12 -19.24
C ASP A 273 -16.56 -20.50 -20.66
N GLY A 274 -15.67 -21.16 -21.39
CA GLY A 274 -15.87 -21.52 -22.80
C GLY A 274 -15.77 -20.36 -23.80
N ALA A 275 -15.55 -19.11 -23.34
CA ALA A 275 -15.35 -17.98 -24.24
C ALA A 275 -13.95 -18.03 -24.88
N VAL A 276 -13.89 -17.62 -26.15
CA VAL A 276 -12.63 -17.60 -26.92
C VAL A 276 -12.01 -16.20 -26.82
N ARG A 277 -10.72 -16.16 -26.49
CA ARG A 277 -9.93 -14.94 -26.51
C ARG A 277 -9.85 -14.36 -27.92
N LEU A 278 -10.28 -13.10 -28.08
CA LEU A 278 -10.04 -12.37 -29.32
C LEU A 278 -8.57 -11.98 -29.39
N SER A 279 -7.83 -12.58 -30.33
CA SER A 279 -6.44 -12.23 -30.59
C SER A 279 -6.40 -11.13 -31.65
N PRO A 280 -5.70 -10.00 -31.42
CA PRO A 280 -5.46 -9.03 -32.48
C PRO A 280 -4.78 -9.73 -33.66
N LYS A 281 -5.28 -9.54 -34.89
CA LYS A 281 -4.63 -10.08 -36.09
C LYS A 281 -3.25 -9.43 -36.26
N ARG A 282 -2.19 -10.06 -35.73
CA ARG A 282 -0.81 -9.65 -35.98
C ARG A 282 -0.39 -10.10 -37.37
N ARG A 283 0.38 -9.28 -38.08
CA ARG A 283 1.12 -9.74 -39.27
C ARG A 283 2.09 -10.81 -38.78
N ALA A 284 2.08 -11.99 -39.40
CA ALA A 284 2.97 -13.09 -39.04
C ALA A 284 4.44 -12.60 -39.05
N SER A 285 5.08 -12.57 -37.88
CA SER A 285 6.54 -12.50 -37.79
C SER A 285 7.08 -13.93 -37.84
N LYS A 286 8.14 -14.17 -38.60
CA LYS A 286 8.71 -15.50 -38.87
C LYS A 286 9.30 -16.27 -37.68
N ASN A 287 9.15 -15.79 -36.45
CA ASN A 287 9.71 -16.41 -35.26
C ASN A 287 8.61 -16.63 -34.23
N ASP A 288 7.99 -17.81 -34.26
CA ASP A 288 7.30 -18.34 -33.08
C ASP A 288 8.39 -18.88 -32.14
N PHE A 289 8.38 -18.46 -30.88
CA PHE A 289 9.40 -18.82 -29.89
C PHE A 289 9.13 -20.23 -29.33
N THR A 290 10.18 -20.99 -29.02
CA THR A 290 10.07 -22.33 -28.44
C THR A 290 10.01 -22.29 -26.90
N ASP A 291 9.53 -23.35 -26.26
CA ASP A 291 9.54 -23.48 -24.79
C ASP A 291 10.96 -23.36 -24.19
N ASP A 292 11.98 -23.80 -24.95
CA ASP A 292 13.39 -23.65 -24.56
C ASP A 292 13.84 -22.17 -24.58
N ASP A 293 13.34 -21.36 -25.52
CA ASP A 293 13.61 -19.91 -25.56
C ASP A 293 12.98 -19.19 -24.36
N MET A 294 11.82 -19.64 -23.89
CA MET A 294 11.15 -19.11 -22.70
C MET A 294 11.89 -19.50 -21.41
N ASN A 295 12.49 -20.70 -21.36
CA ASN A 295 13.21 -21.21 -20.20
C ASN A 295 14.64 -20.67 -20.05
N ALA A 296 15.25 -20.13 -21.12
CA ALA A 296 16.60 -19.56 -21.08
C ALA A 296 16.73 -18.31 -20.17
N TRP A 297 15.62 -17.65 -19.85
CA TRP A 297 15.57 -16.37 -19.10
C TRP A 297 15.02 -16.50 -17.68
N ILE A 298 14.93 -17.71 -17.13
CA ILE A 298 14.39 -17.96 -15.79
C ILE A 298 15.33 -17.36 -14.70
N PRO A 299 14.79 -16.56 -13.76
CA PRO A 299 15.54 -15.95 -12.65
C PRO A 299 16.33 -16.93 -11.77
N MET A 300 15.95 -18.21 -11.72
CA MET A 300 16.66 -19.27 -11.00
C MET A 300 18.12 -19.44 -11.46
N ASN A 301 18.47 -18.98 -12.67
CA ASN A 301 19.84 -18.95 -13.21
C ASN A 301 20.57 -17.62 -12.98
N VAL A 302 19.87 -16.57 -12.52
CA VAL A 302 20.42 -15.24 -12.23
C VAL A 302 20.19 -14.96 -10.75
N GLY A 303 21.10 -15.48 -9.92
CA GLY A 303 21.00 -15.57 -8.47
C GLY A 303 20.14 -14.50 -7.78
N GLU A 304 19.15 -14.97 -7.02
CA GLU A 304 18.23 -14.12 -6.27
C GLU A 304 18.96 -13.35 -5.16
N ARG A 305 18.60 -12.08 -4.97
CA ARG A 305 19.13 -11.26 -3.89
C ARG A 305 18.12 -11.26 -2.74
N GLU A 306 18.25 -12.24 -1.85
CA GLU A 306 17.37 -12.35 -0.68
C GLU A 306 17.58 -11.20 0.31
N VAL A 307 16.49 -10.76 0.95
CA VAL A 307 16.58 -9.81 2.05
C VAL A 307 17.11 -10.49 3.30
N THR A 308 18.19 -9.96 3.88
CA THR A 308 18.84 -10.54 5.08
C THR A 308 17.95 -10.52 6.33
N ASP A 309 17.99 -11.58 7.14
CA ASP A 309 17.22 -11.75 8.38
C ASP A 309 17.41 -10.62 9.39
N LYS A 310 18.61 -10.01 9.41
CA LYS A 310 18.90 -8.86 10.28
C LYS A 310 18.01 -7.67 9.92
N LYS A 311 17.79 -7.42 8.62
CA LYS A 311 16.93 -6.34 8.15
C LYS A 311 15.47 -6.62 8.47
N VAL A 312 15.03 -7.87 8.30
CA VAL A 312 13.66 -8.31 8.60
C VAL A 312 13.34 -8.13 10.09
N ARG A 313 14.19 -8.63 11.00
CA ARG A 313 13.99 -8.50 12.45
C ARG A 313 13.91 -7.04 12.92
N ARG A 314 14.73 -6.16 12.33
CA ARG A 314 14.67 -4.72 12.62
C ARG A 314 13.34 -4.13 12.19
N ALA A 315 12.90 -4.42 10.96
CA ALA A 315 11.62 -3.92 10.44
C ALA A 315 10.44 -4.38 11.29
N LEU A 316 10.44 -5.63 11.77
CA LEU A 316 9.40 -6.18 12.63
C LEU A 316 9.28 -5.45 13.97
N ARG A 317 10.40 -5.24 14.66
CA ARG A 317 10.42 -4.51 15.93
C ARG A 317 9.93 -3.07 15.73
N ASP A 318 10.43 -2.40 14.71
CA ASP A 318 10.07 -1.00 14.45
C ASP A 318 8.57 -0.90 14.07
N ALA A 319 8.00 -1.87 13.34
CA ALA A 319 6.57 -1.91 13.00
C ALA A 319 5.66 -2.15 14.22
N LYS A 320 6.00 -3.10 15.10
CA LYS A 320 5.20 -3.40 16.31
C LYS A 320 5.05 -2.19 17.23
N ASN A 321 6.15 -1.49 17.49
CA ASN A 321 6.13 -0.27 18.30
C ASN A 321 5.21 0.80 17.70
N LEU A 322 5.21 0.96 16.37
CA LEU A 322 4.33 1.91 15.69
C LEU A 322 2.85 1.52 15.80
N ALA A 323 2.53 0.23 15.69
CA ALA A 323 1.16 -0.26 15.79
C ALA A 323 0.57 0.00 17.19
N GLU A 324 1.33 -0.30 18.24
CA GLU A 324 0.91 -0.09 19.64
C GLU A 324 0.59 1.39 19.91
N HIS A 325 1.44 2.31 19.45
CA HIS A 325 1.20 3.74 19.59
C HIS A 325 -0.04 4.20 18.81
N ALA A 326 -0.27 3.68 17.61
CA ALA A 326 -1.44 4.04 16.81
C ALA A 326 -2.76 3.56 17.44
N VAL A 327 -2.78 2.36 18.03
CA VAL A 327 -3.96 1.85 18.77
C VAL A 327 -4.25 2.72 19.98
N HIS A 328 -3.22 3.17 20.70
CA HIS A 328 -3.39 4.09 21.81
C HIS A 328 -4.03 5.41 21.36
N ALA A 329 -3.51 6.01 20.27
CA ALA A 329 -4.08 7.23 19.70
C ALA A 329 -5.54 7.06 19.29
N HIS A 330 -5.90 5.92 18.69
CA HIS A 330 -7.28 5.62 18.30
C HIS A 330 -8.23 5.58 19.50
N ARG A 331 -7.82 4.95 20.61
CA ARG A 331 -8.63 4.90 21.84
C ARG A 331 -8.89 6.30 22.41
N VAL A 332 -7.87 7.16 22.41
CA VAL A 332 -8.00 8.55 22.84
C VAL A 332 -9.00 9.29 21.94
N ALA A 333 -8.87 9.14 20.62
CA ALA A 333 -9.76 9.79 19.65
C ALA A 333 -11.23 9.38 19.80
N VAL A 334 -11.48 8.09 20.03
CA VAL A 334 -12.85 7.57 20.23
C VAL A 334 -13.46 8.13 21.51
N ALA A 335 -12.70 8.22 22.61
CA ALA A 335 -13.18 8.79 23.87
C ALA A 335 -13.56 10.27 23.73
N GLU A 336 -12.69 11.08 23.11
CA GLU A 336 -12.95 12.52 22.87
C GLU A 336 -14.22 12.74 22.04
N SER A 337 -14.44 11.92 20.99
CA SER A 337 -15.64 12.03 20.15
C SER A 337 -16.95 11.70 20.88
N GLN A 338 -16.90 10.83 21.91
CA GLN A 338 -18.06 10.48 22.71
C GLN A 338 -18.39 11.58 23.72
N GLU A 339 -17.38 12.22 24.31
CA GLU A 339 -17.55 13.36 25.22
C GLU A 339 -18.20 14.56 24.51
N GLU A 340 -17.76 14.92 23.30
CA GLU A 340 -18.38 16.00 22.50
C GLU A 340 -19.87 15.76 22.19
N THR A 341 -20.28 14.50 22.00
CA THR A 341 -21.70 14.16 21.74
C THR A 341 -22.59 14.12 22.99
N SER A 342 -22.01 14.18 24.20
CA SER A 342 -22.75 14.06 25.47
C SER A 342 -22.98 15.38 26.21
N MET A 343 -22.48 16.50 25.68
CA MET A 343 -22.74 17.83 26.21
C MET A 343 -24.15 18.30 25.81
N PRO A 344 -25.09 18.52 26.77
CA PRO A 344 -26.43 18.99 26.42
C PRO A 344 -26.37 20.45 25.93
N ASN A 345 -27.08 20.74 24.85
CA ASN A 345 -27.35 22.10 24.37
C ASN A 345 -28.16 22.87 25.44
N GLY A 346 -27.47 23.41 26.44
CA GLY A 346 -28.04 24.25 27.47
C GLY A 346 -27.89 25.72 27.10
N LEU A 347 -28.84 26.27 26.36
CA LEU A 347 -29.10 27.72 26.29
C LEU A 347 -30.60 27.97 26.12
N ASP A 348 -31.37 27.74 27.19
CA ASP A 348 -32.60 28.50 27.41
C ASP A 348 -32.20 29.83 28.06
N LYS A 349 -32.37 30.93 27.32
CA LYS A 349 -32.31 32.29 27.87
C LYS A 349 -33.71 32.63 28.39
N PRO A 350 -33.87 33.06 29.65
CA PRO A 350 -35.14 33.63 30.10
C PRO A 350 -35.27 35.07 29.58
N GLU A 351 -36.44 35.40 29.02
CA GLU A 351 -36.96 36.77 28.88
C GLU A 351 -37.78 37.16 30.11
#